data_AF-C4V319-F1
#
_entry.id   AF-C4V319-F1
#
_cell.length_a   1.000
_cell.length_b   1.000
_cell.length_c   1.000
_cell.angle_alpha   90.00
_cell.angle_beta   90.00
_cell.angle_gamma   90.00
#
_symmetry.space_group_name_H-M   'P 1'
#
loop_
_entity.id
_entity.type
_entity.pdbx_description
1 polymer ?
#
loop_
_entity_poly.entity_id
_entity_poly.type
_entity_poly.pdbx_seq_one_letter_code
_entity_poly.pdbx_strand_id
1 'polypeptide(L)'
;MSYHTAEIPFVFHNIDRAEKSIGGSAEAKKIEAQMSRAWIHFARTGKPEAPGMPNWDAYTLQGGATMMFDADTKLVYHHDAELLKLLALAQ
;
A
#
# COMPACT_ATOMS: atom_id res chain seq x y z
N MET A 1 11.51 6.09 -0.86
CA MET A 1 11.60 5.75 -2.30
C MET A 1 10.85 4.45 -2.53
N SER A 2 10.23 4.27 -3.70
CA SER A 2 9.57 3.01 -4.10
C SER A 2 10.42 2.30 -5.14
N TYR A 3 10.78 1.06 -4.86
CA TYR A 3 11.54 0.17 -5.74
C TYR A 3 11.11 -1.27 -5.45
N HIS A 4 11.49 -2.21 -6.32
CA HIS A 4 11.14 -3.62 -6.13
C HIS A 4 11.62 -4.13 -4.76
N THR A 5 10.75 -4.77 -3.97
CA THR A 5 10.97 -5.25 -2.59
C THR A 5 11.04 -4.20 -1.48
N ALA A 6 10.87 -2.91 -1.81
CA ALA A 6 10.91 -1.83 -0.81
C ALA A 6 9.80 -1.95 0.25
N GLU A 7 8.72 -2.67 -0.02
CA GLU A 7 7.58 -2.87 0.88
C GLU A 7 7.85 -3.92 1.97
N ILE A 8 8.80 -4.84 1.77
CA ILE A 8 9.03 -5.98 2.67
C ILE A 8 9.27 -5.52 4.12
N PRO A 9 10.16 -4.54 4.42
CA PRO A 9 10.37 -4.09 5.79
C PRO A 9 9.10 -3.51 6.45
N PHE A 10 8.23 -2.84 5.69
CA PHE A 10 6.98 -2.29 6.19
C PHE A 10 5.97 -3.39 6.53
N VAL A 11 5.83 -4.39 5.67
CA VAL A 11 4.95 -5.55 5.90
C VAL A 11 5.34 -6.30 7.18
N PHE A 12 6.64 -6.50 7.39
CA PHE A 12 7.18 -7.27 8.53
C PHE A 12 7.41 -6.44 9.80
N HIS A 13 7.07 -5.14 9.79
CA HIS A 13 7.31 -4.23 10.92
C HIS A 13 8.80 -4.20 11.36
N ASN A 14 9.69 -4.06 10.38
CA ASN A 14 11.15 -4.08 10.54
C ASN A 14 11.85 -2.96 9.74
N ILE A 15 11.26 -1.76 9.62
CA ILE A 15 11.90 -0.67 8.87
C ILE A 15 13.23 -0.23 9.49
N ASP A 16 13.39 -0.43 10.80
CA ASP A 16 14.63 -0.20 11.55
C ASP A 16 15.79 -1.05 11.04
N ARG A 17 15.52 -2.28 10.59
CA ARG A 17 16.52 -3.18 9.97
C ARG A 17 16.89 -2.78 8.55
N ALA A 18 16.13 -1.89 7.93
CA ALA A 18 16.30 -1.41 6.57
C ALA A 18 16.55 0.12 6.53
N GLU A 19 16.98 0.73 7.63
CA GLU A 19 17.11 2.19 7.76
C GLU A 19 17.97 2.82 6.65
N LYS A 20 19.02 2.12 6.18
CA LYS A 20 19.89 2.60 5.09
C LYS A 20 19.15 2.80 3.76
N SER A 21 18.07 2.06 3.51
CA SER A 21 17.33 2.09 2.24
C SER A 21 15.93 2.67 2.35
N ILE A 22 15.28 2.54 3.52
CA ILE A 22 13.92 3.03 3.81
C ILE A 22 13.96 4.39 4.52
N GLY A 23 14.98 4.63 5.34
CA GLY A 23 15.03 5.72 6.31
C GLY A 23 14.23 5.41 7.59
N GLY A 24 14.20 6.37 8.51
CA GLY A 24 13.54 6.25 9.82
C GLY A 24 12.52 7.37 10.12
N SER A 25 11.98 8.01 9.08
CA SER A 25 11.09 9.17 9.23
C SER A 25 9.77 8.81 9.94
N ALA A 26 9.07 9.83 10.47
CA ALA A 26 7.78 9.62 11.12
C ALA A 26 6.73 9.07 10.14
N GLU A 27 6.80 9.47 8.87
CA GLU A 27 5.96 8.97 7.79
C GLU A 27 6.25 7.49 7.51
N ALA A 28 7.53 7.08 7.47
CA ALA A 28 7.88 5.67 7.29
C ALA A 28 7.34 4.81 8.44
N LYS A 29 7.46 5.27 9.69
CA LYS A 29 6.88 4.59 10.88
C LYS A 29 5.35 4.51 10.82
N LYS A 30 4.69 5.55 10.32
CA LYS A 30 3.23 5.56 10.12
C LYS A 30 2.82 4.51 9.09
N ILE A 31 3.51 4.46 7.94
CA ILE A 31 3.22 3.48 6.88
C ILE A 31 3.49 2.06 7.37
N GLU A 32 4.58 1.83 8.12
CA GLU A 32 4.88 0.53 8.74
C GLU A 32 3.75 0.03 9.64
N ALA A 33 3.28 0.90 10.55
CA ALA A 33 2.19 0.57 11.46
C ALA A 33 0.86 0.29 10.74
N GLN A 34 0.62 0.94 9.59
CA GLN A 34 -0.56 0.72 8.77
C GLN A 34 -0.47 -0.60 7.98
N MET A 35 0.62 -0.79 7.24
CA MET A 35 0.79 -1.94 6.33
C MET A 35 0.89 -3.27 7.09
N SER A 36 1.72 -3.33 8.14
CA SER A 36 1.85 -4.55 8.96
C SER A 36 0.53 -4.96 9.62
N ARG A 37 -0.24 -4.00 10.16
CA ARG A 37 -1.56 -4.27 10.76
C ARG A 37 -2.59 -4.69 9.73
N ALA A 38 -2.62 -4.06 8.56
CA ALA A 38 -3.50 -4.47 7.48
C ALA A 38 -3.23 -5.92 7.06
N TRP A 39 -1.96 -6.35 7.04
CA TRP A 39 -1.59 -7.73 6.69
C TRP A 39 -2.03 -8.72 7.77
N ILE A 40 -1.83 -8.37 9.04
CA ILE A 40 -2.31 -9.17 10.19
C ILE A 40 -3.84 -9.30 10.15
N HIS A 41 -4.56 -8.20 9.90
CA HIS A 41 -6.02 -8.22 9.88
C HIS A 41 -6.53 -9.08 8.72
N PHE A 42 -5.94 -8.92 7.53
CA PHE A 42 -6.29 -9.73 6.37
C PHE A 42 -6.10 -11.23 6.62
N ALA A 43 -4.96 -11.62 7.19
CA ALA A 43 -4.70 -13.02 7.53
C ALA A 43 -5.71 -13.59 8.55
N ARG A 44 -6.26 -12.76 9.44
CA ARG A 44 -7.22 -13.18 10.48
C ARG A 44 -8.68 -13.16 10.04
N THR A 45 -9.08 -12.17 9.24
CA THR A 45 -10.50 -11.86 8.97
C THR A 45 -10.86 -11.84 7.49
N GLY A 46 -9.85 -11.91 6.60
CA GLY A 46 -10.04 -11.71 5.16
C GLY A 46 -10.22 -10.23 4.75
N LYS A 47 -10.14 -9.28 5.69
CA LYS A 47 -10.24 -7.84 5.42
C LYS A 47 -8.96 -7.12 5.86
N PRO A 48 -8.33 -6.31 5.01
CA PRO A 48 -7.15 -5.54 5.41
C PRO A 48 -7.57 -4.20 6.05
N GLU A 49 -7.52 -4.12 7.38
CA GLU A 49 -7.89 -2.93 8.14
C GLU A 49 -6.76 -2.51 9.09
N ALA A 50 -6.56 -1.20 9.25
CA ALA A 50 -5.66 -0.66 10.27
C ALA A 50 -6.13 0.73 10.75
N PRO A 51 -5.89 1.08 12.02
CA PRO A 51 -6.11 2.43 12.54
C PRO A 51 -5.46 3.50 11.66
N GLY A 52 -6.23 4.54 11.33
CA GLY A 52 -5.79 5.67 10.52
C GLY A 52 -5.74 5.42 9.01
N MET A 53 -6.20 4.25 8.53
CA MET A 53 -6.44 4.02 7.10
C MET A 53 -7.93 4.24 6.76
N PRO A 54 -8.24 4.65 5.52
CA PRO A 54 -9.62 4.60 5.03
C PRO A 54 -10.09 3.14 4.92
N ASN A 55 -11.41 2.95 4.79
CA ASN A 55 -11.95 1.64 4.46
C ASN A 55 -11.31 1.12 3.16
N TRP A 56 -10.89 -0.13 3.14
CA TRP A 56 -10.28 -0.75 1.96
C TRP A 56 -11.32 -1.57 1.21
N ASP A 57 -11.97 -0.92 0.24
CA ASP A 57 -12.98 -1.58 -0.59
C ASP A 57 -12.34 -2.69 -1.43
N ALA A 58 -13.08 -3.79 -1.59
CA ALA A 58 -12.63 -4.91 -2.40
C ALA A 58 -12.47 -4.48 -3.86
N TYR A 59 -11.37 -4.91 -4.50
CA TYR A 59 -11.17 -4.66 -5.92
C TYR A 59 -12.21 -5.40 -6.76
N THR A 60 -12.82 -4.67 -7.70
CA THR A 60 -13.66 -5.22 -8.77
C THR A 60 -13.27 -4.55 -10.09
N LEU A 61 -13.55 -5.19 -11.22
CA LEU A 61 -13.26 -4.60 -12.54
C LEU A 61 -13.98 -3.27 -12.76
N GLN A 62 -15.19 -3.12 -12.22
CA GLN A 62 -15.96 -1.88 -12.34
C GLN A 62 -15.51 -0.81 -11.34
N GLY A 63 -15.12 -1.20 -10.12
CA GLY A 63 -14.75 -0.27 -9.06
C GLY A 63 -13.29 0.20 -9.11
N GLY A 64 -12.34 -0.68 -9.42
CA GLY A 64 -10.93 -0.32 -9.54
C GLY A 64 -10.26 0.15 -8.24
N ALA A 65 -10.80 -0.26 -7.08
CA ALA A 65 -10.34 0.19 -5.76
C ALA A 65 -8.91 -0.26 -5.45
N THR A 66 -8.01 0.70 -5.23
CA THR A 66 -6.58 0.46 -4.96
C THR A 66 -6.17 1.24 -3.72
N MET A 67 -5.63 0.56 -2.70
CA MET A 67 -5.03 1.26 -1.56
C MET A 67 -3.63 1.72 -1.92
N MET A 68 -3.40 3.03 -1.85
CA MET A 68 -2.10 3.63 -2.09
C MET A 68 -1.44 3.96 -0.75
N PHE A 69 -0.41 3.20 -0.39
CA PHE A 69 0.43 3.48 0.77
C PHE A 69 1.46 4.56 0.43
N ASP A 70 1.28 5.71 1.05
CA ASP A 70 2.17 6.88 0.96
C ASP A 70 2.04 7.67 2.28
N ALA A 71 2.76 8.80 2.42
CA ALA A 71 2.64 9.70 3.58
C ALA A 71 1.17 10.06 3.87
N ASP A 72 0.39 10.24 2.80
CA ASP A 72 -1.07 10.28 2.78
C ASP A 72 -1.64 8.97 2.22
N THR A 73 -1.85 7.98 3.09
CA THR A 73 -2.42 6.69 2.71
C THR A 73 -3.91 6.84 2.39
N LYS A 74 -4.30 6.45 1.17
CA LYS A 74 -5.65 6.66 0.66
C LYS A 74 -6.12 5.54 -0.26
N LEU A 75 -7.44 5.34 -0.29
CA LEU A 75 -8.09 4.53 -1.30
C LEU A 75 -8.32 5.38 -2.56
N VAL A 76 -7.84 4.90 -3.70
CA VAL A 76 -8.07 5.51 -5.02
C VAL A 76 -8.81 4.53 -5.92
N TYR A 77 -9.41 5.02 -6.99
CA TYR A 77 -10.20 4.22 -7.93
C TYR A 77 -9.70 4.45 -9.34
N HIS A 78 -9.39 3.37 -10.07
CA HIS A 78 -8.95 3.43 -11.47
C HIS A 78 -7.84 4.46 -11.75
N HIS A 79 -6.96 4.66 -10.77
CA HIS A 79 -6.02 5.78 -10.72
C HIS A 79 -5.05 5.84 -11.92
N ASP A 80 -4.81 4.70 -12.56
CA ASP A 80 -3.89 4.47 -13.67
C ASP A 80 -4.60 4.01 -14.95
N ALA A 81 -5.94 4.10 -15.02
CA ALA A 81 -6.71 3.56 -16.15
C ALA A 81 -6.34 4.20 -17.50
N GLU A 82 -6.09 5.51 -17.55
CA GLU A 82 -5.67 6.18 -18.79
C GLU A 82 -4.27 5.74 -19.24
N LEU A 83 -3.35 5.51 -18.30
CA LEU A 83 -2.03 4.97 -18.60
C LEU A 83 -2.14 3.54 -19.16
N LEU A 84 -2.94 2.69 -18.52
CA LEU A 84 -3.14 1.31 -18.98
C LEU A 84 -3.75 1.25 -20.38
N LYS A 85 -4.69 2.15 -20.71
CA LYS A 85 -5.26 2.27 -22.06
C LYS A 85 -4.18 2.63 -23.09
N LEU A 86 -3.31 3.59 -22.79
CA LEU A 86 -2.22 3.98 -23.69
C LEU A 86 -1.25 2.83 -23.94
N LEU A 87 -0.90 2.06 -22.90
CA LEU A 87 0.02 0.93 -23.02
C LEU A 87 -0.59 -0.28 -23.73
N ALA A 88 -1.90 -0.48 -23.60
CA ALA A 88 -2.62 -1.56 -24.29
C ALA A 88 -2.73 -1.32 -25.81
N LEU A 89 -2.77 -0.06 -26.25
CA LEU A 89 -2.79 0.31 -27.67
C LEU A 89 -1.39 0.25 -28.33
N ALA A 90 -0.32 0.16 -27.53
CA ALA A 90 1.06 0.13 -27.98
C ALA A 90 1.63 -1.29 -28.17
N GLN A 91 0.79 -2.32 -28.01
CA GLN A 91 1.09 -3.74 -28.26
C GLN A 91 0.40 -4.21 -29.55
#